data_AF-A0A1A2H2J6-F1
#
_entry.id   AF-A0A1A2H2J6-F1
#
_cell.length_a   1.000
_cell.length_b   1.000
_cell.length_c   1.000
_cell.angle_alpha   90.00
_cell.angle_beta   90.00
_cell.angle_gamma   90.00
#
_symmetry.space_group_name_H-M   'P 1'
#
loop_
_entity.id
_entity.type
_entity.pdbx_description
1 polymer ?
#
loop_
_entity_poly.entity_id
_entity_poly.type
_entity_poly.pdbx_seq_one_letter_code
_entity_poly.pdbx_strand_id
1 'polypeptide(L)'
;MAVDRLHTTPADVVDHPANPVGDDQSLAQVVEPAQQIVGLARLQTASAGYTLMSCKNRDEPPYQGAIYLTFALPAGARPDAFFPATAATLAAHGWTRGLPPNDHAFGESLTKDAATAIVYLQSEEPSVGVLRVYGQCRNMNDHRSDSTAWVDVTDRLRAP
;
A
#
# COMPACT_ATOMS: atom_id res chain seq x y z
N MET A 1 -24.44 24.67 31.25
CA MET A 1 -24.64 23.81 30.07
C MET A 1 -23.26 23.51 29.51
N ALA A 2 -22.74 22.32 29.79
CA ALA A 2 -21.44 21.88 29.31
C ALA A 2 -21.63 21.30 27.91
N VAL A 3 -20.93 21.87 26.93
CA VAL A 3 -20.93 21.36 25.56
C VAL A 3 -19.87 20.27 25.51
N ASP A 4 -20.31 19.03 25.43
CA ASP A 4 -19.47 17.85 25.33
C ASP A 4 -18.76 17.90 23.96
N ARG A 5 -17.45 18.18 23.98
CA ARG A 5 -16.61 18.07 22.77
C ARG A 5 -16.38 16.57 22.55
N LEU A 6 -17.24 15.95 21.76
CA LEU A 6 -17.04 14.59 21.26
C LEU A 6 -15.70 14.55 20.50
N HIS A 7 -14.67 14.03 21.16
CA HIS A 7 -13.42 13.68 20.53
C HIS A 7 -13.67 12.46 19.65
N THR A 8 -13.76 12.66 18.33
CA THR A 8 -13.80 11.56 17.37
C THR A 8 -12.58 10.69 17.57
N THR A 9 -12.78 9.42 17.92
CA THR A 9 -11.68 8.46 18.08
C THR A 9 -11.24 7.92 16.73
N PRO A 10 -10.01 7.38 16.58
CA PRO A 10 -9.58 6.72 15.34
C PRO A 10 -10.52 5.59 14.89
N ALA A 11 -11.17 4.91 15.85
CA ALA A 11 -12.18 3.88 15.57
C ALA A 11 -13.44 4.50 14.94
N ASP A 12 -13.92 5.65 15.44
CA ASP A 12 -15.10 6.34 14.88
C ASP A 12 -14.88 6.81 13.44
N VAL A 13 -13.65 7.25 13.10
CA VAL A 13 -13.27 7.65 11.74
C VAL A 13 -13.28 6.46 10.78
N VAL A 14 -12.93 5.27 11.27
CA VAL A 14 -12.99 4.03 10.49
C VAL A 14 -14.43 3.53 10.38
N ASP A 15 -15.25 3.62 11.42
CA ASP A 15 -16.65 3.17 11.37
C ASP A 15 -17.51 4.02 10.43
N HIS A 16 -17.25 5.33 10.36
CA HIS A 16 -18.01 6.28 9.55
C HIS A 16 -17.06 7.18 8.74
N PRO A 17 -16.44 6.65 7.67
CA PRO A 17 -15.48 7.41 6.89
C PRO A 17 -16.13 8.60 6.21
N ALA A 18 -15.53 9.78 6.34
CA ALA A 18 -15.94 10.95 5.57
C ALA A 18 -15.67 10.72 4.07
N ASN A 19 -16.67 11.03 3.23
CA ASN A 19 -16.63 10.81 1.78
C ASN A 19 -16.30 9.36 1.40
N PRO A 20 -17.23 8.40 1.59
CA PRO A 20 -17.06 7.03 1.14
C PRO A 20 -16.71 6.96 -0.35
N VAL A 21 -15.95 5.94 -0.73
CA VAL A 21 -15.53 5.70 -2.12
C VAL A 21 -15.99 4.32 -2.60
N GLY A 22 -16.18 4.16 -3.90
CA GLY A 22 -16.48 2.85 -4.50
C GLY A 22 -15.24 2.04 -4.86
N ASP A 23 -15.45 0.81 -5.31
CA ASP A 23 -14.40 -0.17 -5.63
C ASP A 23 -13.39 0.36 -6.65
N ASP A 24 -13.86 0.95 -7.75
CA ASP A 24 -12.99 1.51 -8.80
C ASP A 24 -12.10 2.64 -8.24
N GLN A 25 -12.63 3.46 -7.34
CA GLN A 25 -11.86 4.51 -6.69
C GLN A 25 -10.84 3.93 -5.71
N SER A 26 -11.21 2.90 -4.93
CA SER A 26 -10.27 2.17 -4.07
C SER A 26 -9.16 1.50 -4.86
N LEU A 27 -9.46 0.96 -6.05
CA LEU A 27 -8.47 0.40 -6.97
C LEU A 27 -7.52 1.49 -7.50
N ALA A 28 -8.06 2.61 -7.99
CA ALA A 28 -7.26 3.72 -8.49
C ALA A 28 -6.32 4.30 -7.41
N GLN A 29 -6.80 4.40 -6.16
CA GLN A 29 -6.02 4.87 -5.01
C GLN A 29 -4.74 4.05 -4.74
N VAL A 30 -4.62 2.82 -5.24
CA VAL A 30 -3.43 1.99 -5.05
C VAL A 30 -2.70 1.67 -6.35
N VAL A 31 -3.41 1.47 -7.46
CA VAL A 31 -2.77 1.16 -8.76
C VAL A 31 -1.96 2.35 -9.27
N GLU A 32 -2.50 3.57 -9.23
CA GLU A 32 -1.78 4.74 -9.75
C GLU A 32 -0.51 5.04 -8.95
N PRO A 33 -0.54 5.03 -7.59
CA PRO A 33 0.70 5.17 -6.81
C PRO A 33 1.67 4.00 -7.01
N ALA A 34 1.18 2.76 -7.15
CA ALA A 34 2.05 1.62 -7.44
C ALA A 34 2.77 1.77 -8.80
N GLN A 35 2.07 2.23 -9.85
CA GLN A 35 2.68 2.55 -11.15
C GLN A 35 3.75 3.63 -11.02
N GLN A 36 3.46 4.69 -10.26
CA GLN A 36 4.44 5.75 -9.99
C GLN A 36 5.68 5.21 -9.27
N ILE A 37 5.50 4.38 -8.23
CA ILE A 37 6.63 3.81 -7.48
C ILE A 37 7.47 2.90 -8.38
N VAL A 38 6.83 1.98 -9.10
CA VAL A 38 7.50 1.07 -10.04
C VAL A 38 8.33 1.87 -11.07
N GLY A 39 7.75 2.92 -11.65
CA GLY A 39 8.44 3.76 -12.63
C GLY A 39 9.61 4.54 -12.04
N LEU A 40 9.41 5.22 -10.90
CA LEU A 40 10.45 6.05 -10.27
C LEU A 40 11.61 5.22 -9.73
N ALA A 41 11.32 4.09 -9.09
CA ALA A 41 12.32 3.21 -8.51
C ALA A 41 12.82 2.13 -9.48
N ARG A 42 12.30 2.10 -10.71
CA ARG A 42 12.64 1.11 -11.76
C ARG A 42 12.52 -0.33 -11.26
N LEU A 43 11.45 -0.62 -10.54
CA LEU A 43 11.22 -1.95 -9.97
C LEU A 43 10.93 -2.95 -11.09
N GLN A 44 11.63 -4.09 -11.07
CA GLN A 44 11.41 -5.18 -12.02
C GLN A 44 10.29 -6.08 -11.49
N THR A 45 9.04 -5.67 -11.70
CA THR A 45 7.84 -6.38 -11.23
C THR A 45 7.82 -7.83 -11.73
N ALA A 46 7.78 -8.77 -10.79
CA ALA A 46 7.64 -10.20 -11.05
C ALA A 46 6.16 -10.61 -11.02
N SER A 47 5.43 -10.19 -9.99
CA SER A 47 3.99 -10.41 -9.85
C SER A 47 3.35 -9.30 -9.02
N ALA A 48 2.06 -9.04 -9.25
CA ALA A 48 1.27 -8.18 -8.39
C ALA A 48 -0.19 -8.60 -8.31
N GLY A 49 -0.71 -8.64 -7.09
CA GLY A 49 -2.12 -8.86 -6.81
C GLY A 49 -2.77 -7.62 -6.20
N TYR A 50 -4.06 -7.44 -6.48
CA TYR A 50 -4.94 -6.47 -5.84
C TYR A 50 -6.06 -7.15 -5.04
N THR A 51 -6.46 -6.56 -3.92
CA THR A 51 -7.68 -6.95 -3.19
C THR A 51 -8.30 -5.75 -2.46
N LEU A 52 -9.57 -5.89 -2.08
CA LEU A 52 -10.22 -5.02 -1.12
C LEU A 52 -10.07 -5.64 0.28
N MET A 53 -9.19 -5.04 1.07
CA MET A 53 -8.84 -5.53 2.40
C MET A 53 -9.66 -4.78 3.45
N SER A 54 -10.36 -5.49 4.33
CA SER A 54 -11.07 -4.86 5.45
C SER A 54 -10.08 -4.16 6.38
N CYS A 55 -10.45 -2.98 6.85
CA CYS A 55 -9.65 -2.17 7.77
C CYS A 55 -9.93 -2.45 9.25
N LYS A 56 -11.04 -3.11 9.57
CA LYS A 56 -11.40 -3.44 10.96
C LYS A 56 -10.94 -4.84 11.34
N ASN A 57 -11.32 -5.80 10.50
CA ASN A 57 -11.07 -7.22 10.69
C ASN A 57 -10.84 -7.88 9.32
N ARG A 58 -11.26 -9.13 9.13
CA ARG A 58 -11.09 -9.80 7.83
C ARG A 58 -12.21 -9.44 6.84
N ASP A 59 -13.41 -9.19 7.33
CA ASP A 59 -14.62 -9.33 6.54
C ASP A 59 -15.51 -8.07 6.55
N GLU A 60 -15.35 -7.12 7.47
CA GLU A 60 -16.30 -6.00 7.63
C GLU A 60 -15.80 -4.67 7.06
N PRO A 61 -16.68 -3.84 6.47
CA PRO A 61 -16.31 -2.50 6.01
C PRO A 61 -15.88 -1.58 7.17
N PRO A 62 -15.07 -0.54 6.88
CA PRO A 62 -14.65 -0.16 5.55
C PRO A 62 -13.49 -1.02 5.04
N TYR A 63 -13.44 -1.19 3.74
CA TYR A 63 -12.32 -1.76 3.02
C TYR A 63 -11.40 -0.65 2.48
N GLN A 64 -10.14 -1.02 2.27
CA GLN A 64 -9.15 -0.26 1.53
C GLN A 64 -8.69 -1.08 0.32
N GLY A 65 -8.33 -0.40 -0.77
CA GLY A 65 -7.54 -1.05 -1.81
C GLY A 65 -6.19 -1.48 -1.24
N ALA A 66 -5.74 -2.66 -1.61
CA ALA A 66 -4.43 -3.18 -1.23
C ALA A 66 -3.76 -3.83 -2.43
N ILE A 67 -2.48 -3.52 -2.65
CA ILE A 67 -1.60 -4.20 -3.60
C ILE A 67 -0.52 -4.94 -2.82
N TYR A 68 -0.26 -6.18 -3.24
CA TYR A 68 0.95 -6.92 -2.91
C TYR A 68 1.72 -7.20 -4.19
N LEU A 69 2.90 -6.59 -4.31
CA LEU A 69 3.76 -6.69 -5.48
C LEU A 69 5.11 -7.30 -5.06
N THR A 70 5.62 -8.24 -5.85
CA THR A 70 6.99 -8.73 -5.74
C THR A 70 7.82 -8.25 -6.93
N PHE A 71 9.09 -7.95 -6.69
CA PHE A 71 10.02 -7.52 -7.74
C PHE A 71 11.40 -8.14 -7.53
N ALA A 72 12.13 -8.32 -8.63
CA ALA A 72 13.51 -8.76 -8.56
C ALA A 72 14.43 -7.59 -8.16
N LEU A 73 15.32 -7.81 -7.20
CA LEU A 73 16.42 -6.88 -6.96
C LEU A 73 17.37 -6.90 -8.17
N PRO A 74 17.91 -5.75 -8.59
CA PRO A 74 18.94 -5.73 -9.62
C PRO A 74 20.13 -6.60 -9.24
N ALA A 75 20.74 -7.26 -10.22
CA ALA A 75 21.91 -8.12 -9.98
C ALA A 75 23.04 -7.33 -9.27
N GLY A 76 23.52 -7.87 -8.15
CA GLY A 76 24.56 -7.23 -7.33
C GLY A 76 24.09 -6.05 -6.47
N ALA A 77 22.79 -5.72 -6.45
CA ALA A 77 22.25 -4.73 -5.54
C ALA A 77 22.48 -5.15 -4.08
N ARG A 78 22.92 -4.20 -3.25
CA ARG A 78 23.03 -4.42 -1.80
C ARG A 78 21.75 -3.94 -1.12
N PRO A 79 21.01 -4.80 -0.39
CA PRO A 79 19.74 -4.41 0.22
C PRO A 79 19.83 -3.20 1.16
N ASP A 80 20.91 -3.10 1.94
CA ASP A 80 21.19 -1.99 2.86
C ASP A 80 21.32 -0.62 2.16
N ALA A 81 21.58 -0.62 0.84
CA ALA A 81 21.61 0.59 0.03
C ALA A 81 20.36 0.74 -0.86
N PHE A 82 19.83 -0.37 -1.39
CA PHE A 82 18.74 -0.36 -2.37
C PHE A 82 17.44 0.22 -1.81
N PHE A 83 17.00 -0.23 -0.63
CA PHE A 83 15.73 0.24 -0.06
C PHE A 83 15.79 1.70 0.42
N PRO A 84 16.84 2.14 1.14
CA PRO A 84 16.98 3.56 1.49
C PRO A 84 17.08 4.49 0.27
N ALA A 85 17.75 4.04 -0.80
CA ALA A 85 17.82 4.78 -2.06
C ALA A 85 16.44 4.88 -2.74
N THR A 86 15.68 3.77 -2.75
CA THR A 86 14.29 3.76 -3.23
C THR A 86 13.44 4.78 -2.46
N ALA A 87 13.50 4.77 -1.13
CA ALA A 87 12.79 5.72 -0.30
C ALA A 87 13.27 7.17 -0.51
N ALA A 88 14.55 7.39 -0.84
CA ALA A 88 15.09 8.73 -1.14
C ALA A 88 14.55 9.26 -2.47
N THR A 89 14.54 8.41 -3.50
CA THR A 89 13.94 8.74 -4.80
C THR A 89 12.48 9.10 -4.63
N LEU A 90 11.68 8.26 -3.96
CA LEU A 90 10.26 8.55 -3.73
C LEU A 90 10.07 9.86 -2.96
N ALA A 91 10.89 10.11 -1.93
CA ALA A 91 10.83 11.35 -1.16
C ALA A 91 11.11 12.60 -2.02
N ALA A 92 12.09 12.52 -2.93
CA ALA A 92 12.37 13.59 -3.90
C ALA A 92 11.18 13.84 -4.86
N HIS A 93 10.25 12.90 -4.98
CA HIS A 93 9.04 12.98 -5.79
C HIS A 93 7.75 13.17 -4.95
N GLY A 94 7.89 13.76 -3.76
CA GLY A 94 6.77 14.23 -2.94
C GLY A 94 6.15 13.17 -2.04
N TRP A 95 6.79 12.00 -1.90
CA TRP A 95 6.42 11.05 -0.85
C TRP A 95 7.01 11.50 0.49
N THR A 96 6.27 11.30 1.57
CA THR A 96 6.74 11.57 2.93
C THR A 96 7.18 10.28 3.58
N ARG A 97 8.41 10.23 4.10
CA ARG A 97 8.88 9.04 4.84
C ARG A 97 8.16 8.93 6.18
N GLY A 98 7.65 7.75 6.48
CA GLY A 98 7.08 7.37 7.76
C GLY A 98 8.09 6.71 8.69
N LEU A 99 7.60 6.16 9.79
CA LEU A 99 8.40 5.29 10.64
C LEU A 99 8.73 3.98 9.89
N PRO A 100 9.96 3.46 9.99
CA PRO A 100 10.29 2.18 9.39
C PRO A 100 9.39 1.06 9.92
N PRO A 101 8.91 0.15 9.06
CA PRO A 101 8.24 -1.06 9.52
C PRO A 101 9.25 -1.95 10.26
N ASN A 102 9.08 -2.10 11.57
CA ASN A 102 10.05 -2.80 12.42
C ASN A 102 10.05 -4.34 12.26
N ASP A 103 9.11 -4.88 11.48
CA ASP A 103 8.92 -6.30 11.21
C ASP A 103 9.56 -6.78 9.89
N HIS A 104 10.16 -5.86 9.13
CA HIS A 104 10.76 -6.17 7.83
C HIS A 104 12.18 -5.62 7.70
N ALA A 105 13.12 -6.49 7.30
CA ALA A 105 14.50 -6.09 7.05
C ALA A 105 14.57 -5.04 5.93
N PHE A 106 15.31 -3.95 6.21
CA PHE A 106 15.48 -2.81 5.31
C PHE A 106 14.16 -2.16 4.87
N GLY A 107 13.09 -2.35 5.63
CA GLY A 107 11.79 -1.82 5.27
C GLY A 107 11.74 -0.30 5.35
N GLU A 108 11.06 0.29 4.38
CA GLU A 108 10.82 1.73 4.28
C GLU A 108 9.31 1.95 4.12
N SER A 109 8.75 2.86 4.92
CA SER A 109 7.34 3.27 4.83
C SER A 109 7.26 4.69 4.30
N LEU A 110 6.38 4.93 3.34
CA LEU A 110 6.16 6.24 2.75
C LEU A 110 4.67 6.51 2.52
N THR A 111 4.27 7.78 2.60
CA THR A 111 2.90 8.21 2.32
C THR A 111 2.86 9.31 1.27
N LYS A 112 1.82 9.31 0.44
CA LYS A 112 1.52 10.40 -0.49
C LYS A 112 0.03 10.40 -0.79
N ASP A 113 -0.60 11.56 -0.63
CA ASP A 113 -2.05 11.73 -0.78
C ASP A 113 -2.83 10.70 0.05
N ALA A 114 -3.59 9.82 -0.61
CA ALA A 114 -4.38 8.76 0.01
C ALA A 114 -3.63 7.42 0.15
N ALA A 115 -2.38 7.33 -0.30
CA ALA A 115 -1.65 6.08 -0.41
C ALA A 115 -0.54 5.96 0.65
N THR A 116 -0.44 4.77 1.22
CA THR A 116 0.70 4.33 2.04
C THR A 116 1.42 3.21 1.32
N ALA A 117 2.73 3.35 1.13
CA ALA A 117 3.59 2.36 0.51
C ALA A 117 4.60 1.82 1.53
N ILE A 118 4.80 0.51 1.52
CA ILE A 118 5.82 -0.17 2.32
C ILE A 118 6.66 -1.01 1.37
N VAL A 119 7.96 -0.73 1.32
CA VAL A 119 8.91 -1.45 0.46
C VAL A 119 9.97 -2.12 1.34
N TYR A 120 10.21 -3.42 1.14
CA TYR A 120 11.10 -4.19 2.01
C TYR A 120 11.66 -5.45 1.34
N LEU A 121 12.67 -6.05 1.96
CA LEU A 121 13.30 -7.28 1.47
C LEU A 121 12.48 -8.51 1.89
N GLN A 122 12.20 -9.42 0.95
CA GLN A 122 11.60 -10.70 1.29
C GLN A 122 12.58 -11.55 2.10
N SER A 123 12.17 -12.00 3.29
CA SER A 123 13.06 -12.68 4.23
C SER A 123 13.45 -14.09 3.77
N GLU A 124 12.54 -14.78 3.07
CA GLU A 124 12.76 -16.15 2.58
C GLU A 124 13.56 -16.18 1.27
N GLU A 125 13.59 -15.07 0.52
CA GLU A 125 14.25 -14.97 -0.79
C GLU A 125 14.95 -13.61 -0.94
N PRO A 126 16.24 -13.50 -0.57
CA PRO A 126 16.97 -12.22 -0.55
C PRO A 126 17.22 -11.57 -1.93
N SER A 127 16.84 -12.24 -3.02
CA SER A 127 16.81 -11.68 -4.38
C SER A 127 15.49 -10.98 -4.72
N VAL A 128 14.49 -11.05 -3.84
CA VAL A 128 13.14 -10.53 -4.05
C VAL A 128 12.85 -9.40 -3.07
N GLY A 129 12.35 -8.30 -3.61
CA GLY A 129 11.77 -7.21 -2.85
C GLY A 129 10.24 -7.27 -2.92
N VAL A 130 9.61 -6.72 -1.89
CA VAL A 130 8.16 -6.59 -1.80
C VAL A 130 7.79 -5.12 -1.75
N LEU A 131 6.77 -4.75 -2.51
CA LEU A 131 6.07 -3.48 -2.40
C LEU A 131 4.61 -3.76 -2.00
N ARG A 132 4.19 -3.18 -0.88
CA ARG A 132 2.78 -3.11 -0.49
C ARG A 132 2.29 -1.68 -0.68
N VAL A 133 1.10 -1.52 -1.25
CA VAL A 133 0.44 -0.22 -1.37
C VAL A 133 -0.96 -0.33 -0.81
N TYR A 134 -1.32 0.61 0.05
CA TYR A 134 -2.60 0.66 0.76
C TYR A 134 -3.27 2.00 0.50
N GLY A 135 -4.57 1.94 0.19
CA GLY A 135 -5.42 3.12 0.03
C GLY A 135 -6.02 3.55 1.37
N GLN A 136 -7.10 4.33 1.31
CA GLN A 136 -7.84 4.72 2.50
C GLN A 136 -8.96 3.75 2.83
N CYS A 137 -9.21 3.58 4.12
CA CYS A 137 -10.33 2.83 4.69
C CYS A 137 -11.66 3.55 4.52
N ARG A 138 -12.17 3.64 3.28
CA ARG A 138 -13.37 4.41 2.95
C ARG A 138 -14.36 3.68 2.05
N ASN A 139 -14.07 2.44 1.64
CA ASN A 139 -15.02 1.66 0.87
C ASN A 139 -16.00 0.96 1.81
N MET A 140 -17.28 1.35 1.74
CA MET A 140 -18.34 0.81 2.57
C MET A 140 -19.18 -0.28 1.90
N ASN A 141 -18.84 -0.66 0.66
CA ASN A 141 -19.49 -1.75 -0.04
C ASN A 141 -19.29 -3.07 0.72
N ASP A 142 -20.21 -4.01 0.52
CA ASP A 142 -20.16 -5.30 1.18
C ASP A 142 -19.40 -6.32 0.34
N HIS A 143 -18.22 -6.74 0.81
CA HIS A 143 -17.36 -7.72 0.15
C HIS A 143 -17.24 -9.03 0.95
N ARG A 144 -18.12 -9.26 1.93
CA ARG A 144 -18.08 -10.48 2.78
C ARG A 144 -18.24 -11.78 1.99
N SER A 145 -18.90 -11.73 0.84
CA SER A 145 -19.11 -12.87 -0.05
C SER A 145 -18.11 -12.95 -1.20
N ASP A 146 -17.22 -11.97 -1.32
CA ASP A 146 -16.26 -11.93 -2.42
C ASP A 146 -15.23 -13.04 -2.26
N SER A 147 -14.67 -13.48 -3.39
CA SER A 147 -13.50 -14.34 -3.33
C SER A 147 -12.37 -13.59 -2.63
N THR A 148 -11.78 -14.18 -1.60
CA THR A 148 -10.59 -13.63 -0.95
C THR A 148 -9.33 -13.76 -1.81
N ALA A 149 -9.47 -14.21 -3.08
CA ALA A 149 -8.37 -14.31 -4.03
C ALA A 149 -7.92 -12.92 -4.49
N TRP A 150 -6.62 -12.79 -4.70
CA TRP A 150 -6.05 -11.57 -5.28
C TRP A 150 -6.37 -11.52 -6.77
N VAL A 151 -6.84 -10.37 -7.24
CA VAL A 151 -6.98 -10.08 -8.67
C VAL A 151 -5.59 -9.78 -9.23
N ASP A 152 -5.18 -10.49 -10.28
CA ASP A 152 -3.90 -10.23 -10.93
C ASP A 152 -3.91 -8.84 -11.60
N VAL A 153 -2.96 -8.00 -11.22
CA VAL A 153 -2.74 -6.66 -11.79
C VAL A 153 -1.32 -6.48 -12.29
N THR A 154 -0.57 -7.58 -12.46
CA THR A 154 0.85 -7.58 -12.84
C THR A 154 1.09 -6.75 -14.09
N ASP A 155 0.29 -6.94 -15.14
CA ASP A 155 0.47 -6.25 -16.42
C ASP A 155 0.21 -4.75 -16.33
N ARG A 156 -0.56 -4.27 -15.34
CA ARG A 156 -0.75 -2.84 -15.07
C ARG A 156 0.47 -2.22 -14.40
N LEU A 157 1.34 -3.05 -13.81
CA LEU A 157 2.44 -2.65 -12.94
C LEU A 157 3.81 -3.11 -13.46
N ARG A 158 3.92 -3.50 -14.73
CA ARG A 158 5.23 -3.64 -15.38
C ARG A 158 5.72 -2.25 -15.78
N ALA A 159 6.97 -1.94 -15.46
CA ALA A 159 7.62 -0.77 -16.03
C ALA A 159 7.69 -0.93 -17.56
N PRO A 160 7.45 0.14 -18.35
CA PRO A 160 7.67 0.10 -19.80
C PRO A 160 9.13 -0.11 -20.17
#